data_AF-A0A8E2UDX6-F1
#
_entry.id   AF-A0A8E2UDX6-F1
#
_cell.length_a   1.000
_cell.length_b   1.000
_cell.length_c   1.000
_cell.angle_alpha   90.00
_cell.angle_beta   90.00
_cell.angle_gamma   90.00
#
_symmetry.space_group_name_H-M   'P 1'
#
loop_
_entity.id
_entity.type
_entity.pdbx_description
1 polymer ?
#
loop_
_entity_poly.entity_id
_entity_poly.type
_entity_poly.pdbx_seq_one_letter_code
_entity_poly.pdbx_strand_id
1 'polypeptide(L)'
;MNKEVEIDFLEPSLSIIISNLEEIEYELEKSSSINKDFINLIDKFNEVEQLSELHNLFDELKKQAPEIKKTISKLEIEDKYETLISLYSATLTSEFLHENEFLFNHIEEVQKLIESKVVNDDYEIFENYKTIIIAKINELYAKALIIFEQQPKQDNEILKILKIAQEETNLNDLREASKLLIGILKIIFKYDDLKSEELLISLVKADVLISLIDLWSEFELEEN
;
A
#
# COMPACT_ATOMS: atom_id res chain seq x y z
N MET A 1 20.32 -16.33 15.11
CA MET A 1 20.97 -15.28 14.30
C MET A 1 19.83 -14.65 13.52
N ASN A 2 19.50 -13.39 13.81
CA ASN A 2 18.58 -12.64 12.96
C ASN A 2 19.27 -12.52 11.61
N LYS A 3 18.76 -13.21 10.59
CA LYS A 3 19.21 -12.99 9.22
C LYS A 3 18.64 -11.62 8.84
N GLU A 4 19.52 -10.66 8.63
CA GLU A 4 19.16 -9.35 8.08
C GLU A 4 18.49 -9.59 6.73
N VAL A 5 17.25 -9.14 6.59
CA VAL A 5 16.64 -8.96 5.26
C VAL A 5 17.49 -7.87 4.60
N GLU A 6 18.14 -8.19 3.48
CA GLU A 6 18.92 -7.20 2.75
C GLU A 6 17.98 -6.11 2.22
N ILE A 7 18.42 -4.85 2.30
CA ILE A 7 17.62 -3.70 1.86
C ILE A 7 17.21 -3.86 0.38
N ASP A 8 18.04 -4.53 -0.40
CA ASP A 8 17.86 -4.89 -1.81
C ASP A 8 16.51 -5.62 -2.07
N PHE A 9 16.00 -6.40 -1.12
CA PHE A 9 14.67 -7.04 -1.24
C PHE A 9 13.51 -6.02 -1.11
N LEU A 10 13.73 -4.96 -0.33
CA LEU A 10 12.73 -3.91 -0.04
C LEU A 10 12.87 -2.71 -0.96
N GLU A 11 14.04 -2.53 -1.58
CA GLU A 11 14.38 -1.42 -2.46
C GLU A 11 13.35 -1.22 -3.59
N PRO A 12 12.85 -2.27 -4.28
CA PRO A 12 11.80 -2.10 -5.27
C PRO A 12 10.54 -1.48 -4.66
N SER A 13 10.19 -1.86 -3.43
CA SER A 13 9.03 -1.37 -2.70
C SER A 13 9.21 0.08 -2.18
N LEU A 14 10.45 0.55 -2.03
CA LEU A 14 10.73 1.97 -1.71
C LEU A 14 10.26 2.89 -2.82
N SER A 15 10.30 2.44 -4.08
CA SER A 15 9.79 3.22 -5.21
C SER A 15 8.32 3.60 -5.06
N ILE A 16 7.49 2.73 -4.45
CA ILE A 16 6.09 3.04 -4.13
C ILE A 16 6.05 4.20 -3.13
N ILE A 17 6.84 4.13 -2.05
CA ILE A 17 6.84 5.16 -1.01
C ILE A 17 7.30 6.48 -1.63
N ILE A 18 8.47 6.50 -2.26
CA ILE A 18 9.10 7.70 -2.82
C ILE A 18 8.18 8.36 -3.85
N SER A 19 7.72 7.62 -4.86
CA SER A 19 6.86 8.19 -5.92
C SER A 19 5.58 8.81 -5.36
N ASN A 20 4.97 8.19 -4.34
CA ASN A 20 3.78 8.75 -3.71
C ASN A 20 4.10 9.96 -2.82
N LEU A 21 5.27 10.02 -2.18
CA LEU A 21 5.67 11.21 -1.42
C LEU A 21 6.00 12.38 -2.36
N GLU A 22 6.65 12.13 -3.49
CA GLU A 22 6.94 13.14 -4.53
C GLU A 22 5.66 13.70 -5.15
N GLU A 23 4.64 12.86 -5.39
CA GLU A 23 3.32 13.31 -5.84
C GLU A 23 2.65 14.25 -4.80
N ILE A 24 2.77 13.92 -3.51
CA ILE A 24 2.28 14.77 -2.43
C ILE A 24 3.04 16.10 -2.41
N GLU A 25 4.36 16.07 -2.53
CA GLU A 25 5.18 17.27 -2.63
C GLU A 25 4.70 18.16 -3.79
N TYR A 26 4.57 17.59 -4.98
CA TYR A 26 4.14 18.30 -6.18
C TYR A 26 2.80 19.03 -5.98
N GLU A 27 1.79 18.37 -5.41
CA GLU A 27 0.47 18.99 -5.17
C GLU A 27 0.50 20.04 -4.03
N LEU A 28 1.31 19.82 -2.99
CA LEU A 28 1.44 20.76 -1.88
C LEU A 28 2.29 21.99 -2.23
N GLU A 29 3.24 21.87 -3.16
CA GLU A 29 4.01 23.00 -3.69
C GLU A 29 3.13 23.97 -4.49
N LYS A 30 2.27 23.45 -5.38
CA LYS A 30 1.32 24.28 -6.17
C LYS A 30 0.45 25.16 -5.27
N SER A 31 0.08 24.65 -4.10
CA SER A 31 -0.76 25.33 -3.11
C SER A 31 0.04 26.13 -2.06
N SER A 32 1.37 26.25 -2.22
CA SER A 32 2.28 26.95 -1.31
C SER A 32 2.13 26.51 0.17
N SER A 33 1.80 25.24 0.38
CA SER A 33 1.43 24.69 1.69
C SER A 33 2.41 23.62 2.18
N ILE A 34 3.49 23.37 1.44
CA ILE A 34 4.48 22.35 1.75
C ILE A 34 5.32 22.68 3.00
N ASN A 35 5.60 21.67 3.81
CA ASN A 35 6.43 21.78 5.01
C ASN A 35 7.88 21.36 4.69
N LYS A 36 8.87 22.13 5.14
CA LYS A 36 10.29 21.76 5.02
C LYS A 36 10.64 20.43 5.67
N ASP A 37 10.00 20.09 6.78
CA ASP A 37 10.23 18.80 7.45
C ASP A 37 9.75 17.61 6.60
N PHE A 38 8.76 17.84 5.73
CA PHE A 38 8.27 16.85 4.78
C PHE A 38 9.24 16.68 3.61
N ILE A 39 9.75 17.79 3.04
CA ILE A 39 10.78 17.76 2.00
C ILE A 39 12.02 17.00 2.50
N ASN A 40 12.50 17.33 3.71
CA ASN A 40 13.61 16.64 4.33
C ASN A 40 13.35 15.13 4.53
N LEU A 41 12.09 14.72 4.72
CA LEU A 41 11.73 13.30 4.84
C LEU A 41 11.88 12.59 3.49
N ILE A 42 11.44 13.23 2.39
CA ILE A 42 11.57 12.71 1.02
C ILE A 42 13.05 12.54 0.67
N ASP A 43 13.87 13.56 0.92
CA ASP A 43 15.32 13.51 0.67
C ASP A 43 15.97 12.31 1.39
N LYS A 44 15.61 12.08 2.66
CA LYS A 44 16.12 10.93 3.42
C LYS A 44 15.66 9.58 2.85
N PHE A 45 14.42 9.48 2.35
CA PHE A 45 13.96 8.25 1.69
C PHE A 45 14.73 7.97 0.40
N ASN A 46 15.10 9.01 -0.36
CA ASN A 46 15.90 8.88 -1.58
C ASN A 46 17.37 8.48 -1.32
N GLU A 47 17.89 8.77 -0.13
CA GLU A 47 19.28 8.52 0.25
C GLU A 47 19.46 7.34 1.22
N VAL A 48 18.40 6.59 1.53
CA VAL A 48 18.44 5.54 2.55
C VAL A 48 19.24 4.33 2.05
N GLU A 49 20.29 3.96 2.79
CA GLU A 49 21.15 2.82 2.46
C GLU A 49 21.07 1.68 3.51
N GLN A 50 20.54 1.97 4.70
CA GLN A 50 20.53 1.01 5.82
C GLN A 50 19.11 0.68 6.29
N LEU A 51 18.85 -0.61 6.54
CA LEU A 51 17.55 -1.08 7.03
C LEU A 51 17.12 -0.40 8.34
N SER A 52 18.05 -0.18 9.27
CA SER A 52 17.74 0.49 10.54
C SER A 52 17.35 1.95 10.35
N GLU A 53 17.95 2.63 9.37
CA GLU A 53 17.58 3.99 8.99
C GLU A 53 16.21 3.99 8.33
N LEU A 54 15.95 3.03 7.44
CA LEU A 54 14.66 2.86 6.77
C LEU A 54 13.51 2.68 7.76
N HIS A 55 13.65 1.82 8.78
CA HIS A 55 12.61 1.67 9.81
C HIS A 55 12.36 2.97 10.59
N ASN A 56 13.41 3.76 10.86
CA ASN A 56 13.25 5.08 11.48
C ASN A 56 12.47 6.04 10.56
N LEU A 57 12.67 5.97 9.23
CA LEU A 57 11.92 6.76 8.26
C LEU A 57 10.45 6.33 8.18
N PHE A 58 10.15 5.04 8.24
CA PHE A 58 8.77 4.55 8.34
C PHE A 58 8.05 5.12 9.56
N ASP A 59 8.73 5.12 10.72
CA ASP A 59 8.21 5.69 11.95
C ASP A 59 8.05 7.23 11.87
N GLU A 60 8.97 7.91 11.19
CA GLU A 60 8.90 9.36 10.96
C GLU A 60 7.72 9.71 10.04
N LEU A 61 7.54 9.00 8.92
CA LEU A 61 6.41 9.16 8.01
C LEU A 61 5.07 8.96 8.75
N LYS A 62 4.96 7.89 9.53
CA LYS A 62 3.76 7.61 10.34
C LYS A 62 3.43 8.74 11.31
N LYS A 63 4.45 9.37 11.92
CA LYS A 63 4.27 10.53 12.82
C LYS A 63 3.86 11.79 12.06
N GLN A 64 4.39 12.01 10.86
CA GLN A 64 4.07 13.20 10.05
C GLN A 64 2.71 13.09 9.33
N ALA A 65 2.25 11.88 9.01
CA ALA A 65 1.05 11.63 8.22
C ALA A 65 -0.21 12.40 8.67
N PRO A 66 -0.54 12.53 9.97
CA PRO A 66 -1.71 13.31 10.40
C PRO A 66 -1.63 14.80 10.04
N GLU A 67 -0.44 15.41 10.11
CA GLU A 67 -0.26 16.81 9.73
C GLU A 67 -0.26 16.99 8.21
N ILE A 68 0.37 16.07 7.47
CA ILE A 68 0.32 16.05 6.00
C ILE A 68 -1.14 15.97 5.54
N LYS A 69 -1.93 15.05 6.12
CA LYS A 69 -3.36 14.89 5.83
C LYS A 69 -4.16 16.17 6.09
N LYS A 70 -3.87 16.89 7.19
CA LYS A 70 -4.51 18.19 7.48
C LYS A 70 -4.19 19.22 6.41
N THR A 71 -2.97 19.22 5.87
CA THR A 71 -2.59 20.11 4.78
C THR A 71 -3.32 19.74 3.50
N ILE A 72 -3.34 18.46 3.12
CA ILE A 72 -4.06 17.93 1.95
C ILE A 72 -5.56 18.28 2.02
N SER A 73 -6.16 18.30 3.22
CA SER A 73 -7.57 18.62 3.39
C SER A 73 -7.99 20.02 2.91
N LYS A 74 -7.02 20.91 2.67
CA LYS A 74 -7.20 22.29 2.20
C LYS A 74 -7.12 22.43 0.67
N LEU A 75 -6.72 21.37 -0.05
CA LEU A 75 -6.67 21.35 -1.51
C LEU A 75 -8.09 21.34 -2.10
N GLU A 76 -8.17 21.65 -3.40
CA GLU A 76 -9.38 21.44 -4.18
C GLU A 76 -9.77 19.95 -4.20
N ILE A 77 -11.06 19.66 -4.39
CA ILE A 77 -11.62 18.31 -4.17
C ILE A 77 -10.92 17.23 -5.01
N GLU A 78 -10.62 17.52 -6.27
CA GLU A 78 -10.00 16.56 -7.18
C GLU A 78 -8.57 16.23 -6.74
N ASP A 79 -7.73 17.26 -6.56
CA ASP A 79 -6.34 17.13 -6.12
C ASP A 79 -6.29 16.46 -4.74
N LYS A 80 -7.17 16.88 -3.82
CA LYS A 80 -7.30 16.30 -2.48
C LYS A 80 -7.46 14.78 -2.51
N TYR A 81 -8.22 14.22 -3.45
CA TYR A 81 -8.43 12.77 -3.50
C TYR A 81 -7.14 12.03 -3.80
N GLU A 82 -6.50 12.44 -4.89
CA GLU A 82 -5.33 11.76 -5.42
C GLU A 82 -4.19 11.89 -4.41
N THR A 83 -4.00 13.08 -3.85
CA THR A 83 -2.99 13.30 -2.82
C THR A 83 -3.27 12.50 -1.53
N LEU A 84 -4.55 12.28 -1.16
CA LEU A 84 -4.89 11.40 -0.04
C LEU A 84 -4.58 9.93 -0.33
N ILE A 85 -4.88 9.45 -1.54
CA ILE A 85 -4.49 8.11 -1.97
C ILE A 85 -2.99 7.97 -1.88
N SER A 86 -2.22 8.92 -2.41
CA SER A 86 -0.76 8.88 -2.33
C SER A 86 -0.26 8.82 -0.88
N LEU A 87 -0.83 9.63 0.02
CA LEU A 87 -0.47 9.56 1.44
C LEU A 87 -0.77 8.18 2.05
N TYR A 88 -1.93 7.62 1.76
CA TYR A 88 -2.29 6.29 2.23
C TYR A 88 -1.38 5.22 1.62
N SER A 89 -1.09 5.27 0.33
CA SER A 89 -0.19 4.32 -0.33
C SER A 89 1.21 4.34 0.31
N ALA A 90 1.81 5.51 0.50
CA ALA A 90 3.13 5.63 1.13
C ALA A 90 3.14 5.12 2.57
N THR A 91 2.15 5.52 3.38
CA THR A 91 2.08 5.14 4.80
C THR A 91 1.76 3.65 4.98
N LEU A 92 0.89 3.09 4.15
CA LEU A 92 0.50 1.68 4.20
C LEU A 92 1.59 0.76 3.67
N THR A 93 2.32 1.19 2.65
CA THR A 93 3.52 0.46 2.19
C THR A 93 4.53 0.41 3.33
N SER A 94 4.81 1.55 3.98
CA SER A 94 5.71 1.61 5.14
C SER A 94 5.23 0.73 6.30
N GLU A 95 3.92 0.63 6.53
CA GLU A 95 3.34 -0.30 7.52
C GLU A 95 3.66 -1.74 7.10
N PHE A 96 3.30 -2.17 5.90
CA PHE A 96 3.51 -3.56 5.48
C PHE A 96 4.99 -4.00 5.46
N LEU A 97 5.91 -3.07 5.23
CA LEU A 97 7.36 -3.31 5.25
C LEU A 97 8.01 -3.13 6.64
N HIS A 98 7.24 -2.96 7.71
CA HIS A 98 7.80 -2.84 9.07
C HIS A 98 8.11 -4.21 9.68
N GLU A 99 9.12 -4.29 10.55
CA GLU A 99 9.71 -5.53 11.11
C GLU A 99 8.78 -6.43 11.96
N ASN A 100 7.52 -6.04 12.17
CA ASN A 100 6.52 -6.85 12.90
C ASN A 100 5.24 -7.08 12.10
N GLU A 101 5.19 -6.63 10.86
CA GLU A 101 3.99 -6.67 10.03
C GLU A 101 3.94 -7.94 9.20
N PHE A 102 2.77 -8.22 8.63
CA PHE A 102 2.47 -9.56 8.14
C PHE A 102 3.45 -10.03 7.05
N LEU A 103 3.96 -9.16 6.18
CA LEU A 103 4.94 -9.52 5.15
C LEU A 103 6.26 -9.98 5.79
N PHE A 104 6.76 -9.23 6.76
CA PHE A 104 7.98 -9.57 7.51
C PHE A 104 7.82 -10.84 8.33
N ASN A 105 6.68 -11.02 9.00
CA ASN A 105 6.42 -12.25 9.75
C ASN A 105 6.41 -13.50 8.86
N HIS A 106 6.02 -13.37 7.59
CA HIS A 106 6.05 -14.48 6.64
C HIS A 106 7.45 -14.71 6.02
N ILE A 107 8.38 -13.74 6.09
CA ILE A 107 9.80 -13.96 5.69
C ILE A 107 10.40 -15.10 6.51
N GLU A 108 10.12 -15.14 7.81
CA GLU A 108 10.60 -16.23 8.66
C GLU A 108 9.97 -17.59 8.31
N GLU A 109 8.71 -17.61 7.87
CA GLU A 109 8.02 -18.85 7.48
C GLU A 109 8.56 -19.40 6.17
N VAL A 110 8.78 -18.52 5.18
CA VAL A 110 9.42 -18.86 3.91
C VAL A 110 10.84 -19.36 4.13
N GLN A 111 11.63 -18.70 4.99
CA GLN A 111 12.97 -19.17 5.33
C GLN A 111 12.97 -20.58 5.93
N LYS A 112 11.97 -20.94 6.74
CA LYS A 112 11.82 -22.33 7.23
C LYS A 112 11.52 -23.31 6.09
N LEU A 113 10.78 -22.91 5.05
CA LEU A 113 10.52 -23.73 3.87
C LEU A 113 11.80 -23.95 3.03
N ILE A 114 12.63 -22.92 2.89
CA ILE A 114 13.95 -23.00 2.25
C ILE A 114 14.88 -23.93 3.06
N GLU A 115 14.99 -23.69 4.37
CA GLU A 115 15.86 -24.47 5.27
C GLU A 115 15.43 -25.94 5.36
N SER A 116 14.13 -26.22 5.19
CA SER A 116 13.59 -27.59 5.12
C SER A 116 13.66 -28.22 3.73
N LYS A 117 14.19 -27.52 2.71
CA LYS A 117 14.25 -27.95 1.29
C LYS A 117 12.88 -28.31 0.70
N VAL A 118 11.81 -27.72 1.25
CA VAL A 118 10.45 -27.87 0.71
C VAL A 118 10.29 -27.00 -0.53
N VAL A 119 11.02 -25.87 -0.57
CA VAL A 119 11.10 -24.92 -1.68
C VAL A 119 12.56 -24.85 -2.14
N ASN A 120 12.81 -24.89 -3.45
CA ASN A 120 14.17 -25.04 -4.00
C ASN A 120 14.65 -23.87 -4.88
N ASP A 121 13.80 -22.90 -5.20
CA ASP A 121 14.16 -21.72 -5.99
C ASP A 121 13.36 -20.47 -5.60
N ASP A 122 13.83 -19.30 -6.05
CA ASP A 122 13.28 -17.98 -5.75
C ASP A 122 11.86 -17.80 -6.33
N TYR A 123 11.57 -18.45 -7.46
CA TYR A 123 10.24 -18.49 -8.06
C TYR A 123 9.19 -19.18 -7.15
N GLU A 124 9.51 -20.33 -6.57
CA GLU A 124 8.64 -21.02 -5.62
C GLU A 124 8.45 -20.20 -4.33
N ILE A 125 9.44 -19.41 -3.91
CA ILE A 125 9.30 -18.45 -2.80
C ILE A 125 8.31 -17.34 -3.16
N PHE A 126 8.49 -16.73 -4.31
CA PHE A 126 7.65 -15.65 -4.81
C PHE A 126 6.18 -16.08 -4.96
N GLU A 127 5.92 -17.26 -5.53
CA GLU A 127 4.55 -17.78 -5.70
C GLU A 127 3.86 -18.10 -4.35
N ASN A 128 4.62 -18.49 -3.33
CA ASN A 128 4.10 -18.62 -1.96
C ASN A 128 3.71 -17.25 -1.39
N TYR A 129 4.55 -16.24 -1.54
CA TYR A 129 4.24 -14.85 -1.13
C TYR A 129 2.97 -14.33 -1.79
N LYS A 130 2.88 -14.49 -3.10
CA LYS A 130 1.74 -14.08 -3.90
C LYS A 130 0.45 -14.73 -3.40
N THR A 131 0.48 -16.03 -3.10
CA THR A 131 -0.69 -16.73 -2.54
C THR A 131 -1.15 -16.14 -1.21
N ILE A 132 -0.21 -15.87 -0.30
CA ILE A 132 -0.51 -15.28 1.02
C ILE A 132 -1.07 -13.86 0.87
N ILE A 133 -0.46 -13.05 -0.01
CA ILE A 133 -0.88 -11.68 -0.24
C ILE A 133 -2.26 -11.64 -0.91
N ILE A 134 -2.56 -12.54 -1.85
CA ILE A 134 -3.90 -12.67 -2.45
C ILE A 134 -4.95 -12.97 -1.37
N ALA A 135 -4.67 -13.93 -0.49
CA ALA A 135 -5.57 -14.22 0.64
C ALA A 135 -5.78 -12.96 1.51
N LYS A 136 -4.73 -12.18 1.75
CA LYS A 136 -4.82 -10.92 2.50
C LYS A 136 -5.64 -9.86 1.78
N ILE A 137 -5.51 -9.73 0.47
CA ILE A 137 -6.31 -8.84 -0.37
C ILE A 137 -7.78 -9.23 -0.28
N ASN A 138 -8.12 -10.52 -0.35
CA ASN A 138 -9.49 -10.99 -0.19
C ASN A 138 -10.08 -10.63 1.19
N GLU A 139 -9.32 -10.79 2.28
CA GLU A 139 -9.73 -10.35 3.61
C GLU A 139 -10.04 -8.84 3.67
N LEU A 140 -9.22 -8.02 2.99
CA LEU A 140 -9.42 -6.57 2.91
C LEU A 140 -10.69 -6.22 2.13
N TYR A 141 -10.96 -6.90 1.02
CA TYR A 141 -12.21 -6.72 0.28
C TYR A 141 -13.44 -7.19 1.06
N ALA A 142 -13.34 -8.28 1.83
CA ALA A 142 -14.41 -8.71 2.73
C ALA A 142 -14.70 -7.67 3.82
N LYS A 143 -13.66 -7.04 4.40
CA LYS A 143 -13.83 -5.92 5.35
C LYS A 143 -14.44 -4.70 4.69
N ALA A 144 -13.97 -4.33 3.50
CA ALA A 144 -14.51 -3.22 2.72
C ALA A 144 -16.00 -3.44 2.40
N LEU A 145 -16.40 -4.67 2.04
CA LEU A 145 -17.80 -5.05 1.84
C LEU A 145 -18.64 -4.78 3.10
N ILE A 146 -18.17 -5.22 4.27
CA ILE A 146 -18.87 -4.99 5.55
C ILE A 146 -19.03 -3.50 5.84
N ILE A 147 -17.98 -2.70 5.63
CA ILE A 147 -18.02 -1.24 5.84
C ILE A 147 -19.04 -0.59 4.88
N PHE A 148 -19.00 -0.98 3.61
CA PHE A 148 -19.87 -0.45 2.57
C PHE A 148 -21.35 -0.79 2.81
N GLU A 149 -21.66 -2.03 3.20
CA GLU A 149 -23.03 -2.46 3.53
C GLU A 149 -23.63 -1.66 4.70
N GLN A 150 -22.80 -1.06 5.57
CA GLN A 150 -23.26 -0.21 6.66
C GLN A 150 -23.46 1.27 6.28
N GLN A 151 -23.23 1.64 5.02
CA GLN A 151 -23.46 3.00 4.54
C GLN A 151 -24.94 3.23 4.17
N PRO A 152 -25.46 4.46 4.37
CA PRO A 152 -26.88 4.77 4.12
C PRO A 152 -27.25 4.74 2.62
N LYS A 153 -26.27 4.88 1.73
CA LYS A 153 -26.44 4.75 0.29
C LYS A 153 -25.52 3.66 -0.22
N GLN A 154 -26.12 2.59 -0.73
CA GLN A 154 -25.40 1.49 -1.36
C GLN A 154 -25.53 1.64 -2.87
N ASP A 155 -24.40 1.68 -3.55
CA ASP A 155 -24.32 1.50 -5.00
C ASP A 155 -24.25 0.00 -5.31
N ASN A 156 -25.17 -0.46 -6.17
CA ASN A 156 -25.28 -1.88 -6.51
C ASN A 156 -24.05 -2.39 -7.28
N GLU A 157 -23.37 -1.54 -8.04
CA GLU A 157 -22.17 -1.95 -8.78
C GLU A 157 -21.01 -2.15 -7.81
N ILE A 158 -20.74 -1.19 -6.90
CA ILE A 158 -19.71 -1.36 -5.86
C ILE A 158 -19.93 -2.65 -5.07
N LEU A 159 -21.18 -2.92 -4.67
CA LEU A 159 -21.52 -4.12 -3.91
C LEU A 159 -21.18 -5.41 -4.68
N LYS A 160 -21.46 -5.45 -5.99
CA LYS A 160 -21.14 -6.61 -6.84
C LYS A 160 -19.64 -6.80 -6.95
N ILE A 161 -18.90 -5.72 -7.22
CA ILE A 161 -17.44 -5.79 -7.41
C ILE A 161 -16.78 -6.27 -6.12
N LEU A 162 -17.16 -5.73 -4.96
CA LEU A 162 -16.63 -6.19 -3.66
C LEU A 162 -16.94 -7.66 -3.39
N LYS A 163 -18.15 -8.14 -3.74
CA LYS A 163 -18.54 -9.55 -3.58
C LYS A 163 -17.73 -10.49 -4.47
N ILE A 164 -17.37 -10.07 -5.67
CA ILE A 164 -16.53 -10.84 -6.58
C ILE A 164 -15.08 -10.82 -6.07
N ALA A 165 -14.55 -9.63 -5.78
CA ALA A 165 -13.15 -9.42 -5.41
C ALA A 165 -12.74 -10.11 -4.10
N GLN A 166 -13.65 -10.27 -3.13
CA GLN A 166 -13.35 -10.99 -1.88
C GLN A 166 -13.20 -12.52 -2.06
N GLU A 167 -13.55 -13.09 -3.20
CA GLU A 167 -13.40 -14.52 -3.51
C GLU A 167 -12.44 -14.77 -4.70
N GLU A 168 -11.89 -13.70 -5.28
CA GLU A 168 -11.07 -13.77 -6.49
C GLU A 168 -9.63 -14.20 -6.16
N THR A 169 -9.07 -15.05 -7.01
CA THR A 169 -7.71 -15.61 -6.88
C THR A 169 -6.77 -15.10 -7.97
N ASN A 170 -7.32 -14.56 -9.06
CA ASN A 170 -6.54 -13.98 -10.14
C ASN A 170 -6.10 -12.55 -9.79
N LEU A 171 -4.79 -12.32 -9.76
CA LEU A 171 -4.22 -11.01 -9.43
C LEU A 171 -4.65 -9.89 -10.40
N ASN A 172 -4.81 -10.18 -11.69
CA ASN A 172 -5.24 -9.19 -12.67
C ASN A 172 -6.69 -8.75 -12.41
N ASP A 173 -7.57 -9.69 -12.10
CA ASP A 173 -8.96 -9.38 -11.76
C ASP A 173 -9.05 -8.60 -10.43
N LEU A 174 -8.21 -8.93 -9.45
CA LEU A 174 -8.07 -8.15 -8.21
C LEU A 174 -7.56 -6.72 -8.47
N ARG A 175 -6.62 -6.55 -9.42
CA ARG A 175 -6.09 -5.24 -9.85
C ARG A 175 -7.15 -4.40 -10.52
N GLU A 176 -7.93 -4.99 -11.43
CA GLU A 176 -9.05 -4.30 -12.08
C GLU A 176 -10.13 -3.90 -11.07
N ALA A 177 -10.46 -4.80 -10.14
CA ALA A 177 -11.38 -4.49 -9.05
C ALA A 177 -10.89 -3.32 -8.19
N SER A 178 -9.61 -3.30 -7.81
CA SER A 178 -9.00 -2.21 -7.02
C SER A 178 -9.17 -0.86 -7.72
N LYS A 179 -8.69 -0.77 -8.96
CA LYS A 179 -8.75 0.46 -9.78
C LYS A 179 -10.18 0.96 -9.95
N LEU A 180 -11.11 0.04 -10.20
CA LEU A 180 -12.50 0.39 -10.44
C LEU A 180 -13.21 0.83 -9.15
N LEU A 181 -12.96 0.16 -8.02
CA LEU A 181 -13.54 0.53 -6.72
C LEU A 181 -13.03 1.89 -6.24
N ILE A 182 -11.72 2.14 -6.32
CA ILE A 182 -11.12 3.43 -5.98
C ILE A 182 -11.66 4.53 -6.92
N GLY A 183 -11.69 4.27 -8.23
CA GLY A 183 -12.22 5.22 -9.22
C GLY A 183 -13.68 5.59 -9.01
N ILE A 184 -14.54 4.63 -8.63
CA ILE A 184 -15.94 4.92 -8.29
C ILE A 184 -16.02 5.71 -6.99
N LEU A 185 -15.23 5.35 -5.96
CA LEU A 185 -15.22 6.10 -4.70
C LEU A 185 -14.83 7.55 -4.89
N LYS A 186 -13.85 7.87 -5.76
CA LYS A 186 -13.51 9.25 -6.15
C LYS A 186 -14.74 10.09 -6.50
N ILE A 187 -15.67 9.49 -7.24
CA ILE A 187 -16.87 10.16 -7.77
C ILE A 187 -17.95 10.29 -6.68
N ILE A 188 -18.06 9.31 -5.80
CA ILE A 188 -19.16 9.21 -4.82
C ILE A 188 -18.82 9.92 -3.49
N PHE A 189 -17.54 10.02 -3.13
CA PHE A 189 -17.12 10.56 -1.85
C PHE A 189 -17.48 12.04 -1.67
N LYS A 190 -18.11 12.31 -0.52
CA LYS A 190 -18.04 13.62 0.13
C LYS A 190 -17.11 13.45 1.33
N TYR A 191 -15.98 14.15 1.34
CA TYR A 191 -14.79 13.93 2.20
C TYR A 191 -14.96 14.08 3.72
N ASP A 192 -16.19 14.08 4.21
CA ASP A 192 -16.52 14.42 5.59
C ASP A 192 -17.09 13.22 6.37
N ASP A 193 -17.19 12.04 5.75
CA ASP A 193 -17.67 10.80 6.39
C ASP A 193 -16.54 9.83 6.74
N LEU A 194 -16.36 9.56 8.03
CA LEU A 194 -15.36 8.66 8.58
C LEU A 194 -15.45 7.24 7.98
N LYS A 195 -16.67 6.75 7.72
CA LYS A 195 -16.87 5.41 7.14
C LYS A 195 -16.41 5.31 5.70
N SER A 196 -16.58 6.40 4.97
CA SER A 196 -16.10 6.46 3.60
C SER A 196 -14.57 6.41 3.65
N GLU A 197 -13.91 7.21 4.49
CA GLU A 197 -12.45 7.20 4.62
C GLU A 197 -11.91 5.79 5.00
N GLU A 198 -12.55 5.12 5.96
CA GLU A 198 -12.20 3.74 6.34
C GLU A 198 -12.30 2.75 5.17
N LEU A 199 -13.32 2.91 4.34
CA LEU A 199 -13.49 2.14 3.11
C LEU A 199 -12.35 2.42 2.11
N LEU A 200 -12.01 3.69 1.90
CA LEU A 200 -10.90 4.07 1.02
C LEU A 200 -9.58 3.48 1.50
N ILE A 201 -9.26 3.60 2.79
CA ILE A 201 -8.04 3.01 3.37
C ILE A 201 -8.01 1.49 3.15
N SER A 202 -9.15 0.80 3.31
CA SER A 202 -9.22 -0.65 3.09
C SER A 202 -8.92 -1.03 1.63
N LEU A 203 -9.39 -0.23 0.66
CA LEU A 203 -9.10 -0.45 -0.74
C LEU A 203 -7.66 -0.10 -1.11
N VAL A 204 -7.12 1.00 -0.60
CA VAL A 204 -5.71 1.36 -0.83
C VAL A 204 -4.77 0.32 -0.21
N LYS A 205 -5.13 -0.28 0.93
CA LYS A 205 -4.40 -1.43 1.48
C LYS A 205 -4.32 -2.59 0.48
N ALA A 206 -5.43 -2.91 -0.19
CA ALA A 206 -5.44 -3.96 -1.22
C ALA A 206 -4.59 -3.55 -2.44
N ASP A 207 -4.72 -2.31 -2.89
CA ASP A 207 -3.98 -1.77 -4.05
C ASP A 207 -2.46 -1.78 -3.83
N VAL A 208 -2.00 -1.38 -2.64
CA VAL A 208 -0.59 -1.44 -2.26
C VAL A 208 -0.06 -2.88 -2.32
N LEU A 209 -0.82 -3.83 -1.78
CA LEU A 209 -0.42 -5.24 -1.80
C LEU A 209 -0.34 -5.81 -3.23
N ILE A 210 -1.24 -5.40 -4.12
CA ILE A 210 -1.18 -5.75 -5.53
C ILE A 210 0.07 -5.14 -6.18
N SER A 211 0.34 -3.87 -5.90
CA SER A 211 1.51 -3.14 -6.43
C SER A 211 2.83 -3.76 -5.97
N LEU A 212 2.90 -4.27 -4.74
CA LEU A 212 4.08 -4.99 -4.23
C LEU A 212 4.30 -6.30 -5.00
N ILE A 213 3.26 -7.08 -5.27
CA ILE A 213 3.39 -8.29 -6.09
C ILE A 213 3.85 -7.94 -7.51
N ASP A 214 3.31 -6.87 -8.10
CA ASP A 214 3.66 -6.45 -9.46
C ASP A 214 5.14 -6.07 -9.56
N LEU A 215 5.65 -5.25 -8.62
CA LEU A 215 7.06 -4.86 -8.60
C LEU A 215 8.00 -6.04 -8.40
N TRP A 216 7.69 -6.95 -7.48
CA TRP A 216 8.50 -8.14 -7.27
C TRP A 216 8.45 -9.09 -8.48
N SER A 217 7.32 -9.16 -9.19
CA SER A 217 7.22 -9.91 -10.45
C SER A 217 8.11 -9.33 -11.54
N GLU A 218 8.22 -8.00 -11.62
CA GLU A 218 9.08 -7.31 -12.59
C GLU A 218 10.55 -7.52 -12.28
N PHE A 219 10.95 -7.48 -11.00
CA PHE A 219 12.33 -7.76 -10.58
C PHE A 219 12.78 -9.19 -10.93
N GLU A 220 11.94 -10.20 -10.67
CA GLU A 220 12.20 -11.61 -11.06
C GLU A 220 12.38 -11.79 -12.57
N LEU A 221 11.71 -10.98 -13.39
CA LEU A 221 11.84 -11.03 -14.85
C LEU A 221 13.11 -10.33 -15.36
N GLU A 222 13.69 -9.40 -14.58
CA GLU A 222 14.93 -8.70 -14.94
C GLU A 222 16.19 -9.48 -14.55
N GLU A 223 16.12 -10.34 -13.52
CA GLU A 223 17.25 -11.17 -13.07
C GLU A 223 17.43 -12.49 -13.85
N ASN A 224 16.47 -12.85 -14.72
CA ASN A 224 16.47 -14.07 -15.57
C ASN A 224 16.81 -13.81 -17.04
#